data_AF-A0A7T5VE97-F1
#
_entry.id   AF-A0A7T5VE97-F1
#
_cell.length_a   1.000
_cell.length_b   1.000
_cell.length_c   1.000
_cell.angle_alpha   90.00
_cell.angle_beta   90.00
_cell.angle_gamma   90.00
#
_symmetry.space_group_name_H-M   'P 1'
#
loop_
_entity.id
_entity.type
_entity.pdbx_description
1 polymer ?
#
loop_
_entity_poly.entity_id
_entity_poly.type
_entity_poly.pdbx_seq_one_letter_code
_entity_poly.pdbx_strand_id
1 'polypeptide(L)'
;MELFNFSAEEAGLINRSLKFISEQEIRLDDITDRTLVIKTESFAEACADVSRYFPEIGLENVNARAVFNTSKNGYHKILINKETISDLSYIHTIIIEVVHLSNLNQFVSNHGNVYRLDIEQAIQCFFNELLLWSKFQAMKIATRVHALITWHTVNGEEPPADGRYQFIWVSSSLNNLYTSIQAVGQATTSVALREKFRRFLEELALYFGRLAFYQREPLPLELDEQFPALQIDEIVGLNNCLSFYAALQRATNYSAWDNEKDALRRAMVAMQQHSAQRLSAS
;
A
#
# COMPACT_ATOMS: atom_id res chain seq x y z
N MET A 1 -22.40 18.54 12.12
CA MET A 1 -22.34 17.08 12.30
C MET A 1 -21.00 16.79 12.94
N GLU A 2 -21.00 16.48 14.24
CA GLU A 2 -19.78 16.39 15.04
C GLU A 2 -19.07 15.06 14.75
N LEU A 3 -17.85 15.16 14.19
CA LEU A 3 -16.89 14.06 14.09
C LEU A 3 -16.60 13.56 15.50
N PHE A 4 -16.85 12.29 15.80
CA PHE A 4 -16.33 11.72 17.04
C PHE A 4 -14.79 11.70 17.00
N ASN A 5 -14.23 12.63 17.79
CA ASN A 5 -12.91 12.67 18.44
C ASN A 5 -11.66 12.66 17.56
N PHE A 6 -11.50 13.70 16.75
CA PHE A 6 -10.18 14.30 16.61
C PHE A 6 -10.02 15.39 17.66
N SER A 7 -8.94 15.35 18.45
CA SER A 7 -8.53 16.56 19.14
C SER A 7 -8.15 17.62 18.09
N ALA A 8 -8.20 18.91 18.45
CA ALA A 8 -7.75 19.98 17.55
C ALA A 8 -6.29 19.77 17.11
N GLU A 9 -5.47 19.17 17.98
CA GLU A 9 -4.09 18.79 17.71
C GLU A 9 -3.99 17.67 16.67
N GLU A 10 -4.78 16.60 16.80
CA GLU A 10 -4.81 15.50 15.83
C GLU A 10 -5.28 15.98 14.45
N ALA A 11 -6.31 16.83 14.42
CA ALA A 11 -6.78 17.43 13.17
C ALA A 11 -5.70 18.31 12.53
N GLY A 12 -5.00 19.12 13.33
CA GLY A 12 -3.88 19.94 12.87
C GLY A 12 -2.74 19.09 12.28
N LEU A 13 -2.40 17.99 12.95
CA LEU A 13 -1.34 17.09 12.54
C LEU A 13 -1.69 16.32 11.26
N ILE A 14 -2.94 15.84 11.11
CA ILE A 14 -3.42 15.21 9.87
C ILE A 14 -3.41 16.22 8.73
N ASN A 15 -3.96 17.42 8.93
CA ASN A 15 -3.96 18.46 7.90
C ASN A 15 -2.54 18.82 7.44
N ARG A 16 -1.58 18.84 8.37
CA ARG A 16 -0.17 19.01 8.04
C ARG A 16 0.40 17.82 7.26
N SER A 17 0.08 16.61 7.69
CA SER A 17 0.48 15.36 7.03
C SER A 17 0.06 15.35 5.56
N LEU A 18 -1.17 15.78 5.29
CA LEU A 18 -1.73 15.85 3.94
C LEU A 18 -1.00 16.86 3.03
N LYS A 19 -0.44 17.95 3.60
CA LYS A 19 0.37 18.92 2.82
C LYS A 19 1.66 18.32 2.24
N PHE A 20 2.15 17.22 2.79
CA PHE A 20 3.32 16.51 2.28
C PHE A 20 2.99 15.49 1.17
N ILE A 21 1.74 15.46 0.71
CA ILE A 21 1.29 14.67 -0.42
C ILE A 21 1.13 15.60 -1.62
N SER A 22 1.82 15.29 -2.72
CA SER A 22 1.73 16.08 -3.94
C SER A 22 0.41 15.82 -4.65
N GLU A 23 -0.25 16.87 -5.15
CA GLU A 23 -1.44 16.77 -6.01
C GLU A 23 -1.18 15.97 -7.30
N GLN A 24 0.08 15.89 -7.73
CA GLN A 24 0.48 15.09 -8.89
C GLN A 24 0.48 13.58 -8.60
N GLU A 25 0.68 13.19 -7.33
CA GLU A 25 0.62 11.79 -6.90
C GLU A 25 -0.83 11.41 -6.57
N ILE A 26 -1.54 12.27 -5.82
CA ILE A 26 -2.90 12.04 -5.31
C ILE A 26 -3.71 13.33 -5.33
N ARG A 27 -4.91 13.28 -5.90
CA ARG A 27 -5.89 14.37 -5.81
C ARG A 27 -6.69 14.24 -4.52
N LEU A 28 -6.24 14.90 -3.46
CA LEU A 28 -6.84 14.79 -2.13
C LEU A 28 -8.27 15.38 -2.08
N ASP A 29 -8.52 16.47 -2.79
CA ASP A 29 -9.81 17.19 -2.81
C ASP A 29 -10.99 16.29 -3.23
N ASP A 30 -10.73 15.27 -4.04
CA ASP A 30 -11.76 14.35 -4.52
C ASP A 30 -12.25 13.40 -3.41
N ILE A 31 -11.54 13.31 -2.28
CA ILE A 31 -11.69 12.26 -1.27
C ILE A 31 -11.87 12.83 0.14
N THR A 32 -11.08 13.84 0.53
CA THR A 32 -11.02 14.32 1.92
C THR A 32 -12.35 14.89 2.40
N ASP A 33 -13.06 15.65 1.56
CA ASP A 33 -14.35 16.25 1.90
C ASP A 33 -15.50 15.23 1.97
N ARG A 34 -15.24 14.01 1.48
CA ARG A 34 -16.23 12.93 1.38
C ARG A 34 -15.88 11.75 2.28
N THR A 35 -14.78 11.81 3.04
CA THR A 35 -14.31 10.71 3.88
C THR A 35 -14.63 10.96 5.33
N LEU A 36 -15.46 10.08 5.90
CA LEU A 36 -15.72 10.01 7.33
C LEU A 36 -14.75 9.05 8.00
N VAL A 37 -13.90 9.57 8.89
CA VAL A 37 -13.03 8.73 9.72
C VAL A 37 -13.67 8.53 11.09
N ILE A 38 -13.77 7.28 11.54
CA ILE A 38 -14.33 6.93 12.85
C ILE A 38 -13.33 6.07 13.62
N LYS A 39 -12.82 6.60 14.73
CA LYS A 39 -12.13 5.81 15.77
C LYS A 39 -13.17 5.13 16.65
N THR A 40 -13.10 3.82 16.80
CA THR A 40 -14.09 3.06 17.58
C THR A 40 -13.42 2.05 18.50
N GLU A 41 -14.03 1.86 19.67
CA GLU A 41 -13.72 0.79 20.64
C GLU A 41 -14.49 -0.49 20.29
N SER A 42 -15.63 -0.37 19.59
CA SER A 42 -16.44 -1.51 19.08
C SER A 42 -16.07 -1.88 17.64
N PHE A 43 -14.78 -1.99 17.33
CA PHE A 43 -14.32 -2.18 15.94
C PHE A 43 -14.85 -3.46 15.30
N ALA A 44 -14.80 -4.59 16.02
CA ALA A 44 -15.25 -5.88 15.50
C ALA A 44 -16.76 -5.90 15.19
N GLU A 45 -17.58 -5.29 16.04
CA GLU A 45 -19.03 -5.16 15.86
C GLU A 45 -19.34 -4.26 14.66
N ALA A 46 -18.68 -3.09 14.59
CA ALA A 46 -18.83 -2.17 13.48
C ALA A 46 -18.44 -2.81 12.14
N CYS A 47 -17.42 -3.67 12.10
CA CYS A 47 -17.04 -4.43 10.91
C CYS A 47 -18.06 -5.55 10.58
N ALA A 48 -18.61 -6.25 11.58
CA ALA A 48 -19.59 -7.32 11.37
C ALA A 48 -20.89 -6.83 10.72
N ASP A 49 -21.31 -5.60 11.02
CA ASP A 49 -22.51 -5.01 10.42
C ASP A 49 -22.35 -4.71 8.92
N VAL A 50 -21.11 -4.49 8.47
CA VAL A 50 -20.81 -4.09 7.08
C VAL A 50 -20.19 -5.20 6.24
N SER A 51 -19.54 -6.18 6.87
CA SER A 51 -18.88 -7.31 6.19
C SER A 51 -19.83 -8.13 5.33
N ARG A 52 -21.14 -8.15 5.68
CA ARG A 52 -22.22 -8.75 4.87
C ARG A 52 -22.34 -8.17 3.46
N TYR A 53 -21.81 -6.97 3.21
CA TYR A 53 -21.90 -6.28 1.92
C TYR A 53 -20.59 -6.31 1.11
N PHE A 54 -19.47 -6.73 1.69
CA PHE A 54 -18.13 -6.58 1.08
C PHE A 54 -17.21 -7.79 1.32
N PRO A 55 -17.60 -9.01 0.92
CA PRO A 55 -17.00 -10.22 1.49
C PRO A 55 -15.53 -10.49 1.13
N GLU A 56 -14.94 -9.91 0.07
CA GLU A 56 -13.65 -10.42 -0.43
C GLU A 56 -12.64 -9.39 -0.98
N ILE A 57 -12.83 -8.08 -0.79
CA ILE A 57 -11.87 -7.09 -1.31
C ILE A 57 -11.00 -6.51 -0.20
N GLY A 58 -9.75 -6.98 -0.20
CA GLY A 58 -8.69 -6.69 0.77
C GLY A 58 -8.26 -5.22 0.88
N LEU A 59 -9.09 -4.42 1.54
CA LEU A 59 -8.71 -3.12 2.12
C LEU A 59 -8.76 -3.15 3.65
N GLU A 60 -9.12 -4.29 4.23
CA GLU A 60 -9.34 -4.45 5.65
C GLU A 60 -8.13 -5.13 6.30
N ASN A 61 -7.60 -4.53 7.36
CA ASN A 61 -7.02 -5.32 8.42
C ASN A 61 -8.15 -5.48 9.42
N VAL A 62 -8.86 -6.62 9.37
CA VAL A 62 -10.08 -6.89 10.16
C VAL A 62 -9.87 -6.79 11.67
N ASN A 63 -8.62 -6.63 12.12
CA ASN A 63 -8.27 -6.43 13.52
C ASN A 63 -7.93 -4.96 13.86
N ALA A 64 -7.83 -4.06 12.87
CA ALA A 64 -7.29 -2.72 13.07
C ALA A 64 -7.93 -1.59 12.21
N ARG A 65 -8.36 -1.86 10.97
CA ARG A 65 -8.96 -0.85 10.07
C ARG A 65 -9.86 -1.43 8.97
N ALA A 66 -10.90 -0.69 8.58
CA ALA A 66 -11.78 -1.04 7.46
C ALA A 66 -12.14 0.20 6.62
N VAL A 67 -12.19 0.03 5.29
CA VAL A 67 -12.45 1.13 4.34
C VAL A 67 -13.59 0.79 3.41
N PHE A 68 -14.59 1.67 3.39
CA PHE A 68 -15.80 1.52 2.60
C PHE A 68 -15.83 2.51 1.45
N ASN A 69 -15.89 2.01 0.22
CA ASN A 69 -16.18 2.82 -0.97
C ASN A 69 -17.54 2.40 -1.56
N THR A 70 -18.61 3.11 -1.17
CA THR A 70 -19.98 2.67 -1.46
C THR A 70 -20.45 2.99 -2.88
N SER A 71 -19.84 3.95 -3.59
CA SER A 71 -20.11 4.24 -5.01
C SER A 71 -19.21 5.37 -5.57
N LYS A 72 -19.24 5.56 -6.90
CA LYS A 72 -18.57 6.64 -7.67
C LYS A 72 -18.79 8.07 -7.14
N ASN A 73 -19.88 8.30 -6.38
CA ASN A 73 -20.21 9.58 -5.74
C ASN A 73 -20.50 9.42 -4.23
N GLY A 74 -20.09 8.28 -3.64
CA GLY A 74 -20.42 7.93 -2.26
C GLY A 74 -19.53 8.64 -1.26
N TYR A 75 -20.04 8.79 -0.04
CA TYR A 75 -19.19 9.10 1.10
C TYR A 75 -18.34 7.86 1.43
N HIS A 76 -17.04 8.09 1.63
CA HIS A 76 -16.12 7.07 2.11
C HIS A 76 -16.18 7.00 3.63
N LYS A 77 -15.93 5.82 4.17
CA LYS A 77 -15.82 5.63 5.61
C LYS A 77 -14.58 4.82 5.95
N ILE A 78 -13.76 5.35 6.86
CA ILE A 78 -12.59 4.68 7.42
C ILE A 78 -12.89 4.38 8.88
N LEU A 79 -12.95 3.11 9.26
CA LEU A 79 -13.02 2.68 10.65
C LEU A 79 -11.62 2.38 11.15
N ILE A 80 -11.30 2.83 12.36
CA ILE A 80 -10.01 2.56 13.03
C ILE A 80 -10.26 2.01 14.42
N ASN A 81 -9.59 0.89 14.73
CA ASN A 81 -9.57 0.32 16.06
C ASN A 81 -8.72 1.19 17.00
N LYS A 82 -9.37 1.87 17.92
CA LYS A 82 -8.72 2.77 18.88
C LYS A 82 -7.75 2.04 19.81
N GLU A 83 -7.99 0.76 20.11
CA GLU A 83 -7.15 -0.02 21.03
C GLU A 83 -5.82 -0.45 20.38
N THR A 84 -5.79 -0.56 19.05
CA THR A 84 -4.63 -1.08 18.31
C THR A 84 -3.82 0.02 17.62
N ILE A 85 -4.44 1.16 17.30
CA ILE A 85 -3.80 2.23 16.53
C ILE A 85 -3.89 3.55 17.29
N SER A 86 -2.75 4.01 17.83
CA SER A 86 -2.59 5.32 18.49
C SER A 86 -1.46 6.16 17.87
N ASP A 87 -1.43 7.45 18.19
CA ASP A 87 -0.30 8.36 17.95
C ASP A 87 0.23 8.41 16.50
N LEU A 88 1.54 8.33 16.27
CA LEU A 88 2.13 8.38 14.92
C LEU A 88 1.69 7.20 14.04
N SER A 89 1.39 6.04 14.63
CA SER A 89 0.85 4.87 13.93
C SER A 89 -0.54 5.15 13.35
N TYR A 90 -1.28 6.03 14.01
CA TYR A 90 -2.58 6.50 13.54
C TYR A 90 -2.47 7.36 12.28
N ILE A 91 -1.55 8.32 12.23
CA ILE A 91 -1.32 9.15 11.04
C ILE A 91 -0.88 8.28 9.87
N HIS A 92 0.10 7.41 10.10
CA HIS A 92 0.59 6.50 9.09
C HIS A 92 -0.55 5.64 8.50
N THR A 93 -1.47 5.17 9.34
CA THR A 93 -2.66 4.44 8.91
C THR A 93 -3.60 5.29 8.07
N ILE A 94 -3.92 6.52 8.51
CA ILE A 94 -4.80 7.44 7.76
C ILE A 94 -4.24 7.76 6.38
N ILE A 95 -2.94 8.07 6.30
CA ILE A 95 -2.30 8.38 5.02
C ILE A 95 -2.38 7.20 4.06
N ILE A 96 -2.11 5.98 4.54
CA ILE A 96 -2.27 4.78 3.72
C ILE A 96 -3.70 4.68 3.17
N GLU A 97 -4.71 4.81 4.03
CA GLU A 97 -6.11 4.66 3.58
C GLU A 97 -6.55 5.75 2.62
N VAL A 98 -6.12 7.00 2.81
CA VAL A 98 -6.40 8.09 1.88
C VAL A 98 -5.80 7.82 0.50
N VAL A 99 -4.56 7.29 0.46
CA VAL A 99 -3.92 6.90 -0.80
C VAL A 99 -4.70 5.78 -1.49
N HIS A 100 -5.09 4.75 -0.74
CA HIS A 100 -5.88 3.64 -1.27
C HIS A 100 -7.22 4.12 -1.83
N LEU A 101 -7.96 4.93 -1.05
CA LEU A 101 -9.24 5.50 -1.45
C LEU A 101 -9.11 6.33 -2.73
N SER A 102 -8.07 7.14 -2.86
CA SER A 102 -7.81 7.91 -4.09
C SER A 102 -7.74 7.02 -5.32
N ASN A 103 -6.86 6.03 -5.26
CA ASN A 103 -6.59 5.15 -6.39
C ASN A 103 -7.81 4.30 -6.74
N LEU A 104 -8.52 3.81 -5.72
CA LEU A 104 -9.75 3.06 -5.90
C LEU A 104 -10.89 3.90 -6.45
N ASN A 105 -11.03 5.16 -6.03
CA ASN A 105 -12.08 6.04 -6.53
C ASN A 105 -11.95 6.28 -8.04
N GLN A 106 -10.71 6.48 -8.52
CA GLN A 106 -10.43 6.59 -9.95
C GLN A 106 -10.70 5.26 -10.67
N PHE A 107 -10.29 4.12 -10.09
CA PHE A 107 -10.56 2.81 -10.66
C PHE A 107 -12.05 2.48 -10.76
N VAL A 108 -12.82 2.72 -9.70
CA VAL A 108 -14.28 2.54 -9.66
C VAL A 108 -14.95 3.42 -10.71
N SER A 109 -14.42 4.62 -10.96
CA SER A 109 -14.96 5.52 -11.99
C SER A 109 -14.83 4.95 -13.40
N ASN A 110 -13.79 4.15 -13.66
CA ASN A 110 -13.49 3.53 -14.95
C ASN A 110 -14.12 2.13 -15.12
N HIS A 111 -14.21 1.35 -14.03
CA HIS A 111 -14.56 -0.07 -14.10
C HIS A 111 -15.85 -0.44 -13.34
N GLY A 112 -16.49 0.52 -12.67
CA GLY A 112 -17.70 0.27 -11.88
C GLY A 112 -17.38 -0.23 -10.46
N ASN A 113 -18.39 -0.76 -9.78
CA ASN A 113 -18.26 -1.17 -8.38
C ASN A 113 -17.32 -2.38 -8.26
N VAL A 114 -16.10 -2.16 -7.73
CA VAL A 114 -15.07 -3.19 -7.56
C VAL A 114 -15.55 -4.39 -6.75
N TYR A 115 -16.43 -4.17 -5.76
CA TYR A 115 -16.97 -5.21 -4.88
C TYR A 115 -17.96 -6.16 -5.57
N ARG A 116 -18.26 -5.92 -6.85
CA ARG A 116 -19.10 -6.80 -7.68
C ARG A 116 -18.33 -7.44 -8.82
N LEU A 117 -17.03 -7.21 -8.91
CA LEU A 117 -16.21 -7.85 -9.92
C LEU A 117 -16.11 -9.33 -9.61
N ASP A 118 -16.48 -10.17 -10.58
CA ASP A 118 -16.07 -11.57 -10.55
C ASP A 118 -14.57 -11.70 -10.84
N ILE A 119 -14.03 -12.91 -10.69
CA ILE A 119 -12.59 -13.18 -10.87
C ILE A 119 -12.14 -12.86 -12.30
N GLU A 120 -12.94 -13.16 -13.31
CA GLU A 120 -12.59 -12.92 -14.72
C GLU A 120 -12.52 -11.43 -15.01
N GLN A 121 -13.51 -10.67 -14.53
CA GLN A 121 -13.54 -9.22 -14.61
C GLN A 121 -12.36 -8.60 -13.89
N ALA A 122 -12.05 -9.04 -12.66
CA ALA A 122 -10.91 -8.56 -11.89
C ALA A 122 -9.57 -8.77 -12.61
N ILE A 123 -9.41 -9.91 -13.31
CA ILE A 123 -8.25 -10.18 -14.16
C ILE A 123 -8.24 -9.24 -15.38
N GLN A 124 -9.36 -9.12 -16.09
CA GLN A 124 -9.45 -8.30 -17.30
C GLN A 124 -9.20 -6.82 -17.03
N CYS A 125 -9.66 -6.29 -15.89
CA CYS A 125 -9.48 -4.88 -15.52
C CYS A 125 -8.21 -4.59 -14.72
N PHE A 126 -7.31 -5.57 -14.54
CA PHE A 126 -6.03 -5.38 -13.84
C PHE A 126 -6.17 -4.99 -12.36
N PHE A 127 -7.20 -5.51 -11.69
CA PHE A 127 -7.46 -5.16 -10.29
C PHE A 127 -6.33 -5.61 -9.34
N ASN A 128 -5.74 -6.77 -9.59
CA ASN A 128 -4.63 -7.27 -8.76
C ASN A 128 -3.37 -6.41 -8.86
N GLU A 129 -3.08 -5.91 -10.07
CA GLU A 129 -2.01 -4.98 -10.37
C GLU A 129 -2.27 -3.62 -9.72
N LEU A 130 -3.50 -3.10 -9.80
CA LEU A 130 -3.91 -1.89 -9.10
C LEU A 130 -3.66 -2.00 -7.59
N LEU A 131 -4.07 -3.11 -6.97
CA LEU A 131 -3.90 -3.31 -5.53
C LEU A 131 -2.44 -3.28 -5.10
N LEU A 132 -1.55 -3.94 -5.85
CA LEU A 132 -0.11 -3.95 -5.55
C LEU A 132 0.50 -2.56 -5.73
N TRP A 133 0.15 -1.87 -6.82
CA TRP A 133 0.58 -0.50 -7.06
C TRP A 133 0.08 0.47 -5.99
N SER A 134 -1.19 0.37 -5.60
CA SER A 134 -1.75 1.21 -4.54
C SER A 134 -1.05 0.98 -3.20
N LYS A 135 -0.73 -0.28 -2.84
CA LYS A 135 0.03 -0.62 -1.63
C LYS A 135 1.44 -0.03 -1.67
N PHE A 136 2.11 -0.11 -2.81
CA PHE A 136 3.42 0.50 -3.03
C PHE A 136 3.37 2.03 -2.85
N GLN A 137 2.44 2.71 -3.52
CA GLN A 137 2.29 4.17 -3.42
C GLN A 137 1.94 4.61 -2.00
N ALA A 138 1.02 3.90 -1.35
CA ALA A 138 0.62 4.20 0.01
C ALA A 138 1.78 4.10 0.99
N MET A 139 2.60 3.04 0.86
CA MET A 139 3.76 2.87 1.72
C MET A 139 4.85 3.92 1.44
N LYS A 140 5.10 4.25 0.17
CA LYS A 140 6.03 5.33 -0.21
C LYS A 140 5.63 6.67 0.40
N ILE A 141 4.37 7.06 0.21
CA ILE A 141 3.84 8.34 0.67
C ILE A 141 3.76 8.37 2.19
N ALA A 142 3.31 7.30 2.84
CA ALA A 142 3.23 7.24 4.29
C ALA A 142 4.61 7.27 4.95
N THR A 143 5.62 6.61 4.36
CA THR A 143 7.02 6.70 4.81
C THR A 143 7.54 8.13 4.71
N ARG A 144 7.31 8.81 3.58
CA ARG A 144 7.68 10.23 3.39
C ARG A 144 7.03 11.13 4.42
N VAL A 145 5.72 11.01 4.58
CA VAL A 145 4.94 11.83 5.52
C VAL A 145 5.41 11.60 6.95
N HIS A 146 5.62 10.35 7.35
CA HIS A 146 6.14 10.02 8.68
C HIS A 146 7.53 10.62 8.92
N ALA A 147 8.44 10.51 7.95
CA ALA A 147 9.78 11.06 8.04
C ALA A 147 9.76 12.59 8.18
N LEU A 148 8.94 13.28 7.38
CA LEU A 148 8.81 14.74 7.42
C LEU A 148 8.17 15.24 8.73
N ILE A 149 7.11 14.59 9.20
CA ILE A 149 6.50 14.94 10.49
C ILE A 149 7.51 14.77 11.61
N THR A 150 8.21 13.63 11.64
CA THR A 150 9.23 13.36 12.67
C THR A 150 10.33 14.40 12.63
N TRP A 151 10.77 14.79 11.44
CA TRP A 151 11.76 15.85 11.27
C TRP A 151 11.26 17.18 11.85
N HIS A 152 10.02 17.58 11.54
CA HIS A 152 9.43 18.82 12.03
C HIS A 152 9.17 18.82 13.55
N THR A 153 8.83 17.66 14.13
CA THR A 153 8.70 17.51 15.58
C THR A 153 10.02 17.78 16.30
N VAL A 154 11.16 17.45 15.69
CA VAL A 154 12.49 17.64 16.28
C VAL A 154 13.08 19.02 15.97
N ASN A 155 12.87 19.54 14.76
CA ASN A 155 13.57 20.73 14.26
C ASN A 155 12.69 22.00 14.17
N GLY A 156 11.39 21.89 14.46
CA GLY A 156 10.41 22.96 14.30
C GLY A 156 9.70 22.94 12.94
N GLU A 157 8.69 23.81 12.80
CA GLU A 157 7.77 23.82 11.64
C GLU A 157 8.38 24.41 10.36
N GLU A 158 9.37 25.28 10.49
CA GLU A 158 9.96 25.94 9.33
C GLU A 158 10.82 24.94 8.53
N PRO A 159 10.67 24.89 7.19
CA PRO A 159 11.51 24.04 6.37
C PRO A 159 12.99 24.49 6.42
N PRO A 160 13.95 23.59 6.12
CA PRO A 160 15.35 23.98 5.97
C PRO A 160 15.51 25.13 4.97
N ALA A 161 16.42 26.07 5.26
CA ALA A 161 16.63 27.26 4.43
C ALA A 161 17.05 26.94 2.97
N ASP A 162 17.69 25.79 2.75
CA ASP A 162 18.07 25.28 1.43
C ASP A 162 17.01 24.36 0.79
N GLY A 163 15.89 24.12 1.48
CA GLY A 163 14.81 23.25 1.07
C GLY A 163 15.13 21.75 1.13
N ARG A 164 16.28 21.34 1.69
CA ARG A 164 16.73 19.94 1.68
C ARG A 164 16.61 19.32 3.06
N TYR A 165 15.65 18.41 3.19
CA TYR A 165 15.49 17.62 4.40
C TYR A 165 16.58 16.54 4.50
N GLN A 166 17.16 16.39 5.69
CA GLN A 166 18.11 15.33 6.02
C GLN A 166 17.46 14.38 7.01
N PHE A 167 17.49 13.08 6.70
CA PHE A 167 16.87 12.04 7.53
C PHE A 167 17.94 11.06 8.01
N ILE A 168 17.83 10.64 9.25
CA ILE A 168 18.51 9.42 9.71
C ILE A 168 17.72 8.24 9.14
N TRP A 169 18.43 7.26 8.57
CA TRP A 169 17.85 6.09 7.91
C TRP A 169 16.78 5.42 8.78
N VAL A 170 15.60 5.15 8.20
CA VAL A 170 14.53 4.39 8.87
C VAL A 170 14.73 2.92 8.54
N SER A 171 15.13 2.11 9.53
CA SER A 171 15.28 0.67 9.33
C SER A 171 13.93 0.04 8.98
N SER A 172 13.91 -0.76 7.91
CA SER A 172 12.73 -1.55 7.55
C SER A 172 12.87 -2.94 8.15
N SER A 173 11.84 -3.41 8.88
CA SER A 173 11.81 -4.81 9.30
C SER A 173 11.59 -5.72 8.08
N LEU A 174 12.61 -6.50 7.74
CA LEU A 174 12.56 -7.49 6.67
C LEU A 174 11.82 -8.78 7.08
N ASN A 175 11.39 -8.91 8.33
CA ASN A 175 10.84 -10.16 8.89
C ASN A 175 9.65 -10.69 8.07
N ASN A 176 8.74 -9.82 7.65
CA ASN A 176 7.59 -10.23 6.85
C ASN A 176 7.99 -10.66 5.45
N LEU A 177 8.92 -9.93 4.81
CA LEU A 177 9.44 -10.27 3.50
C LEU A 177 10.14 -11.63 3.54
N TYR A 178 11.06 -11.85 4.49
CA TYR A 178 11.72 -13.14 4.69
C TYR A 178 10.73 -14.27 4.92
N THR A 179 9.75 -14.07 5.82
CA THR A 179 8.71 -15.06 6.11
C THR A 179 7.93 -15.43 4.85
N SER A 180 7.57 -14.45 4.03
CA SER A 180 6.83 -14.67 2.79
C SER A 180 7.67 -15.36 1.71
N ILE A 181 8.96 -15.01 1.57
CA ILE A 181 9.91 -15.69 0.67
C ILE A 181 10.05 -17.16 1.06
N GLN A 182 10.28 -17.44 2.36
CA GLN A 182 10.37 -18.80 2.86
C GLN A 182 9.09 -19.60 2.62
N ALA A 183 7.92 -18.98 2.84
CA ALA A 183 6.65 -19.63 2.59
C ALA A 183 6.52 -20.08 1.11
N VAL A 184 6.85 -19.20 0.17
CA VAL A 184 6.87 -19.52 -1.28
C VAL A 184 7.89 -20.63 -1.59
N GLY A 185 9.09 -20.56 -1.01
CA GLY A 185 10.11 -21.60 -1.16
C GLY A 185 9.68 -22.97 -0.64
N GLN A 186 8.87 -23.01 0.42
CA GLN A 186 8.33 -24.23 1.01
C GLN A 186 7.00 -24.69 0.39
N ALA A 187 6.50 -24.04 -0.66
CA ALA A 187 5.33 -24.54 -1.37
C ALA A 187 5.65 -25.87 -2.06
N THR A 188 4.82 -26.90 -1.84
CA THR A 188 4.96 -28.25 -2.42
C THR A 188 3.93 -28.55 -3.51
N THR A 189 2.96 -27.67 -3.72
CA THR A 189 1.93 -27.82 -4.77
C THR A 189 1.72 -26.50 -5.50
N SER A 190 1.21 -26.58 -6.74
CA SER A 190 0.86 -25.39 -7.53
C SER A 190 -0.24 -24.54 -6.88
N VAL A 191 -1.13 -25.15 -6.08
CA VAL A 191 -2.17 -24.43 -5.32
C VAL A 191 -1.53 -23.65 -4.18
N ALA A 192 -0.74 -24.32 -3.34
CA ALA A 192 -0.04 -23.67 -2.23
C ALA A 192 0.92 -22.57 -2.71
N LEU A 193 1.57 -22.77 -3.87
CA LEU A 193 2.40 -21.75 -4.49
C LEU A 193 1.59 -20.50 -4.79
N ARG A 194 0.44 -20.61 -5.47
CA ARG A 194 -0.40 -19.47 -5.84
C ARG A 194 -0.86 -18.66 -4.63
N GLU A 195 -1.32 -19.33 -3.57
CA GLU A 195 -1.79 -18.68 -2.35
C GLU A 195 -0.66 -17.90 -1.66
N LYS A 196 0.49 -18.53 -1.47
CA LYS A 196 1.64 -17.91 -0.80
C LYS A 196 2.29 -16.82 -1.65
N PHE A 197 2.28 -16.98 -2.98
CA PHE A 197 2.84 -16.02 -3.91
C PHE A 197 2.11 -14.68 -3.87
N ARG A 198 0.78 -14.69 -3.71
CA ARG A 198 0.02 -13.44 -3.55
C ARG A 198 0.49 -12.65 -2.34
N ARG A 199 0.63 -13.30 -1.18
CA ARG A 199 1.15 -12.65 0.04
C ARG A 199 2.57 -12.11 -0.17
N PHE A 200 3.43 -12.90 -0.81
CA PHE A 200 4.79 -12.46 -1.14
C PHE A 200 4.82 -11.19 -2.00
N LEU A 201 4.01 -11.12 -3.07
CA LEU A 201 3.94 -9.91 -3.91
C LEU A 201 3.49 -8.67 -3.11
N GLU A 202 2.58 -8.85 -2.15
CA GLU A 202 2.10 -7.76 -1.30
C GLU A 202 3.20 -7.25 -0.35
N GLU A 203 3.90 -8.16 0.34
CA GLU A 203 5.03 -7.79 1.21
C GLU A 203 6.14 -7.12 0.40
N LEU A 204 6.38 -7.60 -0.82
CA LEU A 204 7.38 -7.04 -1.73
C LEU A 204 7.00 -5.62 -2.19
N ALA A 205 5.73 -5.39 -2.57
CA ALA A 205 5.24 -4.07 -2.95
C ALA A 205 5.33 -3.06 -1.78
N LEU A 206 5.00 -3.50 -0.56
CA LEU A 206 5.14 -2.67 0.64
C LEU A 206 6.61 -2.35 0.91
N TYR A 207 7.48 -3.36 0.91
CA TYR A 207 8.91 -3.18 1.11
C TYR A 207 9.52 -2.20 0.11
N PHE A 208 9.27 -2.40 -1.19
CA PHE A 208 9.74 -1.49 -2.23
C PHE A 208 9.15 -0.09 -2.13
N GLY A 209 7.89 0.04 -1.67
CA GLY A 209 7.31 1.36 -1.40
C GLY A 209 8.12 2.16 -0.39
N ARG A 210 8.61 1.51 0.68
CA ARG A 210 9.48 2.17 1.68
C ARG A 210 10.79 2.65 1.07
N LEU A 211 11.44 1.80 0.28
CA LEU A 211 12.71 2.13 -0.36
C LEU A 211 12.55 3.25 -1.40
N ALA A 212 11.44 3.24 -2.16
CA ALA A 212 11.15 4.21 -3.21
C ALA A 212 11.00 5.66 -2.71
N PHE A 213 10.85 5.86 -1.40
CA PHE A 213 10.95 7.20 -0.81
C PHE A 213 12.38 7.76 -0.95
N TYR A 214 13.39 6.93 -0.74
CA TYR A 214 14.81 7.30 -0.75
C TYR A 214 15.49 7.10 -2.10
N GLN A 215 14.89 6.28 -2.97
CA GLN A 215 15.48 5.87 -4.26
C GLN A 215 14.63 6.29 -5.45
N ARG A 216 15.31 6.66 -6.55
CA ARG A 216 14.69 6.91 -7.87
C ARG A 216 14.82 5.74 -8.83
N GLU A 217 15.78 4.85 -8.57
CA GLU A 217 16.05 3.66 -9.37
C GLU A 217 15.85 2.40 -8.52
N PRO A 218 15.51 1.26 -9.14
CA PRO A 218 15.17 0.03 -8.44
C PRO A 218 16.42 -0.73 -8.00
N LEU A 219 17.22 -0.13 -7.12
CA LEU A 219 18.52 -0.65 -6.68
C LEU A 219 18.53 -0.95 -5.18
N PRO A 220 17.67 -1.86 -4.67
CA PRO A 220 17.39 -1.99 -3.24
C PRO A 220 18.65 -2.18 -2.36
N LEU A 221 19.70 -2.84 -2.87
CA LEU A 221 20.96 -3.06 -2.17
C LEU A 221 21.76 -1.78 -1.86
N GLU A 222 21.58 -0.70 -2.62
CA GLU A 222 22.27 0.58 -2.32
C GLU A 222 21.69 1.28 -1.08
N LEU A 223 20.49 0.89 -0.65
CA LEU A 223 19.80 1.45 0.50
C LEU A 223 19.67 0.46 1.66
N ASP A 224 19.51 -0.83 1.35
CA ASP A 224 19.34 -1.89 2.33
C ASP A 224 20.27 -3.06 2.00
N GLU A 225 21.43 -3.07 2.66
CA GLU A 225 22.43 -4.13 2.53
C GLU A 225 21.89 -5.52 2.93
N GLN A 226 20.78 -5.57 3.68
CA GLN A 226 20.14 -6.82 4.10
C GLN A 226 19.10 -7.32 3.09
N PHE A 227 18.89 -6.63 1.96
CA PHE A 227 17.96 -7.08 0.94
C PHE A 227 18.30 -8.52 0.49
N PRO A 228 17.35 -9.48 0.56
CA PRO A 228 17.61 -10.90 0.35
C PRO A 228 17.73 -11.27 -1.14
N ALA A 229 18.68 -10.68 -1.85
CA ALA A 229 18.81 -10.79 -3.30
C ALA A 229 19.00 -12.25 -3.76
N LEU A 230 19.78 -13.04 -3.02
CA LEU A 230 20.03 -14.45 -3.33
C LEU A 230 18.76 -15.29 -3.20
N GLN A 231 18.02 -15.14 -2.10
CA GLN A 231 16.77 -15.89 -1.89
C GLN A 231 15.69 -15.44 -2.88
N ILE A 232 15.64 -14.15 -3.21
CA ILE A 232 14.74 -13.65 -4.25
C ILE A 232 15.09 -14.24 -5.62
N ASP A 233 16.37 -14.31 -5.96
CA ASP A 233 16.80 -14.89 -7.24
C ASP A 233 16.39 -16.35 -7.35
N GLU A 234 16.65 -17.13 -6.30
CA GLU A 234 16.28 -18.55 -6.24
C GLU A 234 14.76 -18.79 -6.34
N ILE A 235 13.95 -17.92 -5.71
CA ILE A 235 12.51 -18.17 -5.59
C ILE A 235 11.72 -17.57 -6.76
N VAL A 236 12.07 -16.38 -7.24
CA VAL A 236 11.29 -15.63 -8.25
C VAL A 236 12.13 -15.03 -9.38
N GLY A 237 13.45 -15.16 -9.34
CA GLY A 237 14.38 -14.49 -10.25
C GLY A 237 14.53 -13.00 -9.92
N LEU A 238 15.76 -12.57 -9.62
CA LEU A 238 16.07 -11.23 -9.17
C LEU A 238 15.72 -10.20 -10.25
N ASN A 239 16.04 -10.48 -11.50
CA ASN A 239 15.71 -9.60 -12.62
C ASN A 239 14.20 -9.37 -12.78
N ASN A 240 13.38 -10.40 -12.52
CA ASN A 240 11.92 -10.26 -12.57
C ASN A 240 11.42 -9.40 -11.40
N CYS A 241 11.99 -9.60 -10.20
CA CYS A 241 11.71 -8.82 -9.01
C CYS A 241 12.08 -7.33 -9.18
N LEU A 242 13.25 -7.04 -9.75
CA LEU A 242 13.66 -5.67 -10.05
C LEU A 242 12.82 -5.04 -11.17
N SER A 243 12.39 -5.83 -12.15
CA SER A 243 11.44 -5.36 -13.19
C SER A 243 10.07 -5.01 -12.59
N PHE A 244 9.60 -5.80 -11.62
CA PHE A 244 8.39 -5.50 -10.84
C PHE A 244 8.55 -4.19 -10.07
N TYR A 245 9.67 -4.00 -9.35
CA TYR A 245 9.95 -2.74 -8.66
C TYR A 245 10.00 -1.55 -9.63
N ALA A 246 10.70 -1.69 -10.76
CA ALA A 246 10.80 -0.63 -11.76
C ALA A 246 9.44 -0.20 -12.31
N ALA A 247 8.55 -1.17 -12.59
CA ALA A 247 7.19 -0.89 -13.06
C ALA A 247 6.36 -0.13 -12.00
N LEU A 248 6.43 -0.55 -10.73
CA LEU A 248 5.78 0.15 -9.62
C LEU A 248 6.29 1.59 -9.47
N GLN A 249 7.60 1.80 -9.60
CA GLN A 249 8.24 3.10 -9.40
C GLN A 249 7.94 4.09 -10.54
N ARG A 250 7.84 3.61 -11.79
CA ARG A 250 7.44 4.43 -12.95
C ARG A 250 5.97 4.86 -12.90
N ALA A 251 5.11 4.04 -12.30
CA ALA A 251 3.71 4.35 -12.08
C ALA A 251 3.54 5.37 -10.94
N THR A 252 3.86 6.65 -11.15
CA THR A 252 3.85 7.67 -10.09
C THR A 252 2.46 8.17 -9.70
N ASN A 253 1.46 7.97 -10.56
CA ASN A 253 0.06 8.33 -10.36
C ASN A 253 -0.84 7.37 -11.14
N TYR A 254 -2.15 7.54 -11.03
CA TYR A 254 -3.12 6.63 -11.65
C TYR A 254 -3.00 6.53 -13.18
N SER A 255 -2.76 7.66 -13.87
CA SER A 255 -2.56 7.64 -15.33
C SER A 255 -1.28 6.90 -15.73
N ALA A 256 -0.19 7.08 -14.96
CA ALA A 256 1.05 6.36 -15.18
C ALA A 256 0.89 4.86 -14.85
N TRP A 257 0.11 4.51 -13.83
CA TRP A 257 -0.25 3.12 -13.55
C TRP A 257 -1.00 2.48 -14.71
N ASP A 258 -1.98 3.17 -15.30
CA ASP A 258 -2.75 2.63 -16.41
C ASP A 258 -1.86 2.27 -17.61
N ASN A 259 -0.77 3.03 -17.81
CA ASN A 259 0.25 2.75 -18.83
C ASN A 259 1.22 1.62 -18.45
N GLU A 260 1.46 1.37 -17.16
CA GLU A 260 2.44 0.40 -16.65
C GLU A 260 1.82 -0.94 -16.22
N LYS A 261 0.49 -1.05 -16.12
CA LYS A 261 -0.22 -2.25 -15.62
C LYS A 261 0.18 -3.54 -16.34
N ASP A 262 0.42 -3.48 -17.65
CA ASP A 262 0.89 -4.63 -18.43
C ASP A 262 2.33 -5.02 -18.11
N ALA A 263 3.21 -4.05 -17.87
CA ALA A 263 4.58 -4.33 -17.44
C ALA A 263 4.60 -4.98 -16.06
N LEU A 264 3.76 -4.49 -15.14
CA LEU A 264 3.59 -5.05 -13.81
C LEU A 264 3.10 -6.50 -13.88
N ARG A 265 2.05 -6.76 -14.68
CA ARG A 265 1.53 -8.11 -14.93
C ARG A 265 2.60 -9.04 -15.50
N ARG A 266 3.35 -8.61 -16.52
CA ARG A 266 4.42 -9.42 -17.12
C ARG A 266 5.48 -9.80 -16.08
N ALA A 267 5.90 -8.86 -15.24
CA ALA A 267 6.87 -9.15 -14.18
C ALA A 267 6.31 -10.15 -13.16
N MET A 268 5.06 -9.97 -12.70
CA MET A 268 4.39 -10.92 -11.79
C MET A 268 4.29 -12.33 -12.38
N VAL A 269 3.91 -12.44 -13.66
CA VAL A 269 3.81 -13.73 -14.35
C VAL A 269 5.19 -14.38 -14.50
N ALA A 270 6.22 -13.61 -14.86
CA ALA A 270 7.58 -14.13 -14.97
C ALA A 270 8.12 -14.64 -13.62
N MET A 271 7.87 -13.89 -12.54
CA MET A 271 8.19 -14.30 -11.17
C MET A 271 7.48 -15.61 -10.79
N GLN A 272 6.19 -15.73 -11.08
CA GLN A 272 5.41 -16.93 -10.79
C GLN A 272 5.87 -18.14 -11.60
N GLN A 273 6.17 -17.95 -12.88
CA GLN A 273 6.70 -19.00 -13.76
C GLN A 273 8.06 -19.50 -13.28
N HIS A 274 8.94 -18.60 -12.84
CA HIS A 274 10.22 -18.96 -12.24
C HIS A 274 10.02 -19.85 -10.99
N SER A 275 9.14 -19.44 -10.07
CA SER A 275 8.82 -20.26 -8.89
C SER A 275 8.22 -21.63 -9.25
N ALA A 276 7.41 -21.70 -10.31
CA ALA A 276 6.78 -22.95 -10.74
C ALA A 276 7.80 -23.91 -11.37
N GLN A 277 8.79 -23.41 -12.11
CA GLN A 277 9.87 -24.22 -12.67
C GLN A 277 10.68 -24.90 -11.56
N ARG A 278 10.98 -24.18 -10.47
CA ARG A 278 11.62 -24.73 -9.27
C ARG A 278 10.80 -25.89 -8.69
N LEU A 279 9.49 -25.71 -8.55
CA LEU A 279 8.59 -26.73 -8.02
C LEU A 279 8.55 -28.00 -8.89
N SER A 280 8.72 -27.86 -10.21
CA SER A 280 8.79 -29.00 -11.13
C SER A 280 10.14 -29.72 -11.14
N ALA A 281 11.19 -29.10 -10.61
CA ALA A 281 12.54 -29.65 -10.55
C ALA A 281 12.87 -30.37 -9.23
N SER A 282 12.02 -30.19 -8.20
CA SER A 282 12.09 -30.84 -6.88
C SER A 282 11.24 -32.11 -6.81
#